data_AF-A0A5J5BFH4-F1
#
_entry.id   AF-A0A5J5BFH4-F1
#
_cell.length_a   1.000
_cell.length_b   1.000
_cell.length_c   1.000
_cell.angle_alpha   90.00
_cell.angle_beta   90.00
_cell.angle_gamma   90.00
#
_symmetry.space_group_name_H-M   'P 1'
#
loop_
_entity.id
_entity.type
_entity.pdbx_description
1 polymer ?
#
loop_
_entity_poly.entity_id
_entity_poly.type
_entity_poly.pdbx_seq_one_letter_code
_entity_poly.pdbx_strand_id
1 'polypeptide(L)'
;MVQLRKWGWMHHLARHCVACFLTRGDLFVHWEKGRDVFERLLIDSDWAINNGNWLWLSCSSFFYQYNRIYSPISFGKKYDPSGNYIRHFLPVLKDMPKEYIYEPWSAPLSVQTQAKCIIGKDYPKPVVSHDTASKECKRKLAEAYELNKKLNGLVSDEDLRKLRRKFEEDQSEESKSKRQKQKLID
;
A
#
# COMPACT_ATOMS: atom_id res chain seq x y z
N MET A 1 5.27 7.17 -7.19
CA MET A 1 4.34 8.34 -7.24
C MET A 1 4.96 9.61 -7.80
N VAL A 2 6.24 9.94 -7.54
CA VAL A 2 6.85 11.16 -8.11
C VAL A 2 6.93 11.11 -9.65
N GLN A 3 7.29 9.96 -10.25
CA GLN A 3 7.24 9.79 -11.71
C GLN A 3 5.86 10.10 -12.29
N LEU A 4 4.77 9.60 -11.68
CA LEU A 4 3.40 9.93 -12.11
C LEU A 4 3.17 11.44 -12.15
N ARG A 5 3.55 12.17 -11.11
CA ARG A 5 3.35 13.62 -11.06
C ARG A 5 4.21 14.39 -12.05
N LYS A 6 5.45 13.92 -12.30
CA LYS A 6 6.40 14.61 -13.17
C LYS A 6 6.19 14.30 -14.66
N TRP A 7 5.90 13.05 -14.98
CA TRP A 7 5.85 12.57 -16.37
C TRP A 7 4.42 12.28 -16.83
N GLY A 8 3.48 12.14 -15.90
CA GLY A 8 2.13 11.66 -16.19
C GLY A 8 2.09 10.23 -16.76
N TRP A 9 3.16 9.47 -16.60
CA TRP A 9 3.24 8.09 -17.07
C TRP A 9 4.12 7.25 -16.15
N MET A 10 3.73 6.00 -15.96
CA MET A 10 4.53 4.97 -15.27
C MET A 10 4.37 3.64 -16.00
N HIS A 11 5.41 2.81 -15.97
CA HIS A 11 5.34 1.43 -16.46
C HIS A 11 4.23 0.65 -15.74
N HIS A 12 3.59 -0.29 -16.46
CA HIS A 12 2.43 -1.05 -15.96
C HIS A 12 2.67 -1.72 -14.60
N LEU A 13 3.83 -2.37 -14.39
CA LEU A 13 4.16 -2.97 -13.09
C LEU A 13 4.36 -1.93 -11.97
N ALA A 14 4.81 -0.71 -12.29
CA ALA A 14 4.90 0.35 -11.29
C ALA A 14 3.50 0.85 -10.89
N ARG A 15 2.54 0.87 -11.83
CA ARG A 15 1.11 1.12 -11.54
C ARG A 15 0.54 0.03 -10.63
N HIS A 16 0.87 -1.24 -10.88
CA HIS A 16 0.46 -2.37 -10.03
C HIS A 16 0.91 -2.19 -8.58
N CYS A 17 2.17 -1.85 -8.35
CA CYS A 17 2.72 -1.70 -7.00
C CYS A 17 1.96 -0.63 -6.20
N VAL A 18 1.76 0.56 -6.78
CA VAL A 18 1.12 1.67 -6.06
C VAL A 18 -0.39 1.46 -5.89
N ALA A 19 -1.07 0.82 -6.86
CA ALA A 19 -2.48 0.47 -6.76
C ALA A 19 -2.71 -0.61 -5.69
N CYS A 20 -1.86 -1.64 -5.68
CA CYS A 20 -1.87 -2.67 -4.64
C CYS A 20 -1.65 -2.06 -3.26
N PHE A 21 -0.58 -1.26 -3.09
CA PHE A 21 -0.25 -0.62 -1.81
C PHE A 21 -1.41 0.24 -1.28
N LEU A 22 -2.03 1.06 -2.13
CA LEU A 22 -3.15 1.91 -1.73
C LEU A 22 -4.39 1.13 -1.31
N THR A 23 -4.69 0.02 -1.99
CA THR A 23 -5.94 -0.72 -1.82
C THR A 23 -5.72 -1.95 -0.93
N ARG A 24 -5.79 -3.15 -1.49
CA ARG A 24 -5.74 -4.44 -0.79
C ARG A 24 -4.39 -4.84 -0.24
N GLY A 25 -3.33 -4.11 -0.57
CA GLY A 25 -1.96 -4.42 -0.18
C GLY A 25 -1.63 -3.94 1.22
N ASP A 26 -1.96 -2.68 1.52
CA ASP A 26 -1.46 -2.04 2.74
C ASP A 26 -2.45 -1.05 3.36
N LEU A 27 -2.92 -0.05 2.62
CA LEU A 27 -3.65 1.08 3.21
C LEU A 27 -5.17 0.86 3.30
N PHE A 28 -5.71 -0.11 2.57
CA PHE A 28 -7.14 -0.42 2.53
C PHE A 28 -8.03 0.77 2.16
N VAL A 29 -7.52 1.67 1.31
CA VAL A 29 -8.27 2.82 0.79
C VAL A 29 -9.13 2.39 -0.40
N HIS A 30 -10.29 3.02 -0.56
CA HIS A 30 -11.20 2.75 -1.68
C HIS A 30 -10.51 2.98 -3.03
N TRP A 31 -10.64 2.04 -3.96
CA TRP A 31 -9.94 2.06 -5.25
C TRP A 31 -10.29 3.29 -6.09
N GLU A 32 -11.50 3.82 -5.97
CA GLU A 32 -11.92 5.05 -6.65
C GLU A 32 -11.04 6.24 -6.30
N LYS A 33 -10.53 6.34 -5.06
CA LYS A 33 -9.61 7.43 -4.68
C LYS A 33 -8.30 7.33 -5.46
N GLY A 34 -7.82 6.11 -5.70
CA GLY A 34 -6.66 5.85 -6.55
C GLY A 34 -6.95 6.15 -8.01
N ARG A 35 -8.10 5.69 -8.51
CA ARG A 35 -8.61 5.94 -9.87
C ARG A 35 -8.66 7.41 -10.18
N ASP A 36 -9.25 8.22 -9.31
CA ASP A 36 -9.39 9.66 -9.48
C ASP A 36 -8.01 10.37 -9.51
N VAL A 37 -7.04 9.90 -8.72
CA VAL A 37 -5.66 10.42 -8.77
C VAL A 37 -4.99 10.09 -10.10
N PHE A 38 -5.15 8.86 -10.58
CA PHE A 38 -4.60 8.43 -11.86
C PHE A 38 -5.27 9.15 -13.02
N GLU A 39 -6.59 9.36 -12.95
CA GLU A 39 -7.36 10.04 -13.98
C GLU A 39 -6.87 11.48 -14.23
N ARG A 40 -6.51 12.19 -13.17
CA ARG A 40 -6.00 13.57 -13.25
C ARG A 40 -4.53 13.68 -13.63
N LEU A 41 -3.73 12.66 -13.32
CA LEU A 41 -2.26 12.75 -13.46
C LEU A 41 -1.73 12.02 -14.68
N LEU A 42 -2.41 10.98 -15.15
CA LEU A 42 -1.95 10.22 -16.31
C LEU A 42 -2.20 11.00 -17.60
N ILE A 43 -1.17 11.16 -18.43
CA ILE A 43 -1.33 11.67 -19.79
C ILE A 43 -2.04 10.65 -20.69
N ASP A 44 -2.01 9.36 -20.32
CA ASP A 44 -2.73 8.26 -20.96
C ASP A 44 -4.00 7.87 -20.19
N SER A 45 -4.58 8.83 -19.47
CA SER A 45 -5.85 8.61 -18.77
C SER A 45 -6.94 8.23 -19.77
N ASP A 46 -7.45 7.01 -19.63
CA ASP A 46 -8.55 6.46 -20.40
C ASP A 46 -9.56 5.90 -19.41
N TRP A 47 -10.84 6.26 -19.59
CA TRP A 47 -11.89 5.91 -18.64
C TRP A 47 -12.04 4.38 -18.48
N ALA A 48 -12.08 3.62 -19.58
CA ALA A 48 -12.30 2.18 -19.52
C ALA A 48 -11.08 1.46 -18.95
N ILE A 49 -9.89 1.80 -19.45
CA ILE A 49 -8.64 1.17 -19.06
C ILE A 49 -8.32 1.47 -17.60
N ASN A 50 -8.45 2.73 -17.16
CA ASN A 50 -8.14 3.14 -15.79
C ASN A 50 -9.09 2.45 -14.81
N ASN A 51 -10.41 2.52 -15.03
CA ASN A 51 -11.39 1.86 -14.15
C ASN A 51 -11.21 0.34 -14.11
N GLY A 52 -11.05 -0.31 -15.26
CA GLY A 52 -10.84 -1.75 -15.34
C GLY A 52 -9.59 -2.22 -14.59
N ASN A 53 -8.47 -1.50 -14.75
CA ASN A 53 -7.23 -1.83 -14.04
C ASN A 53 -7.32 -1.56 -12.54
N TRP A 54 -8.03 -0.52 -12.09
CA TRP A 54 -8.22 -0.31 -10.65
C TRP A 54 -9.08 -1.40 -10.01
N LEU A 55 -10.15 -1.83 -10.68
CA LEU A 55 -10.97 -2.97 -10.25
C LEU A 55 -10.16 -4.27 -10.20
N TRP A 56 -9.28 -4.50 -11.19
CA TRP A 56 -8.37 -5.64 -11.20
C TRP A 56 -7.42 -5.59 -9.99
N LEU A 57 -6.69 -4.48 -9.82
CA LEU A 57 -5.62 -4.42 -8.83
C LEU A 57 -6.13 -4.34 -7.39
N SER A 58 -7.34 -3.82 -7.17
CA SER A 58 -8.01 -3.89 -5.87
C SER A 58 -8.59 -5.27 -5.56
N CYS A 59 -8.57 -6.20 -6.53
CA CYS A 59 -9.32 -7.45 -6.51
C CYS A 59 -10.84 -7.23 -6.31
N SER A 60 -11.39 -6.15 -6.87
CA SER A 60 -12.84 -5.95 -6.87
C SER A 60 -13.52 -6.67 -8.03
N SER A 61 -12.82 -6.87 -9.16
CA SER A 61 -13.28 -7.68 -10.29
C SER A 61 -12.10 -8.23 -11.11
N PHE A 62 -12.38 -9.17 -12.01
CA PHE A 62 -11.45 -9.81 -12.97
C PHE A 62 -10.34 -10.69 -12.37
N PHE A 63 -9.76 -10.29 -11.23
CA PHE A 63 -8.70 -11.01 -10.54
C PHE A 63 -9.02 -11.11 -9.05
N TYR A 64 -9.06 -12.35 -8.54
CA TYR A 64 -9.56 -12.63 -7.18
C TYR A 64 -8.51 -13.24 -6.25
N GLN A 65 -7.26 -13.43 -6.70
CA GLN A 65 -6.18 -13.94 -5.85
C GLN A 65 -5.58 -12.82 -4.99
N TYR A 66 -6.38 -12.27 -4.07
CA TYR A 66 -6.03 -11.11 -3.24
C TYR A 66 -4.82 -11.35 -2.31
N ASN A 67 -4.45 -12.61 -2.07
CA ASN A 67 -3.26 -13.00 -1.32
C ASN A 67 -1.94 -12.73 -2.08
N ARG A 68 -1.97 -12.51 -3.41
CA ARG A 68 -0.82 -12.10 -4.21
C ARG A 68 -0.57 -10.59 -4.05
N ILE A 69 0.10 -10.22 -2.97
CA ILE A 69 0.41 -8.83 -2.62
C ILE A 69 1.81 -8.45 -3.08
N TYR A 70 1.93 -7.29 -3.72
CA TYR A 70 3.23 -6.72 -4.09
C TYR A 70 3.91 -6.15 -2.83
N SER A 71 5.15 -6.55 -2.57
CA SER A 71 5.93 -5.94 -1.49
C SER A 71 6.47 -4.57 -1.91
N PRO A 72 6.25 -3.50 -1.13
CA PRO A 72 6.83 -2.19 -1.40
C PRO A 72 8.35 -2.16 -1.21
N ILE A 73 8.92 -3.18 -0.56
CA ILE A 73 10.36 -3.28 -0.24
C ILE A 73 11.08 -4.17 -1.26
N SER A 74 10.59 -5.40 -1.49
CA SER A 74 11.34 -6.40 -2.26
C SER A 74 11.09 -6.36 -3.76
N PHE A 75 9.93 -5.86 -4.22
CA PHE A 75 9.58 -5.94 -5.64
C PHE A 75 10.52 -5.12 -6.54
N GLY A 76 10.89 -3.91 -6.12
CA GLY A 76 11.83 -3.07 -6.88
C GLY A 76 13.24 -3.65 -6.90
N LYS A 77 13.71 -4.24 -5.79
CA LYS A 77 15.04 -4.89 -5.68
C LYS A 77 15.27 -5.94 -6.77
N LYS A 78 14.21 -6.61 -7.24
CA LYS A 78 14.29 -7.62 -8.31
C LYS A 78 14.78 -7.05 -9.65
N TYR A 79 14.47 -5.79 -9.94
CA TYR A 79 14.77 -5.16 -11.24
C TYR A 79 15.83 -4.06 -11.14
N ASP A 80 15.96 -3.43 -9.98
CA ASP A 80 16.93 -2.37 -9.73
C ASP A 80 17.51 -2.49 -8.31
N PRO A 81 18.44 -3.44 -8.07
CA PRO A 81 19.03 -3.66 -6.75
C PRO A 81 19.87 -2.45 -6.27
N SER A 82 20.35 -1.60 -7.18
CA SER A 82 21.06 -0.34 -6.87
C SER A 82 20.13 0.80 -6.43
N GLY A 83 18.84 0.71 -6.76
CA GLY A 83 17.85 1.75 -6.52
C GLY A 83 18.04 3.00 -7.37
N ASN A 84 18.58 2.87 -8.59
CA ASN A 84 18.77 4.00 -9.52
C ASN A 84 17.46 4.74 -9.82
N TYR A 85 16.35 4.01 -9.99
CA TYR A 85 15.02 4.59 -10.16
C TYR A 85 14.61 5.43 -8.94
N ILE A 86 14.87 4.92 -7.72
CA ILE A 86 14.60 5.66 -6.47
C ILE A 86 15.47 6.91 -6.42
N ARG A 87 16.78 6.82 -6.65
CA ARG A 87 17.70 7.97 -6.60
C ARG A 87 17.33 9.07 -7.60
N HIS A 88 16.87 8.68 -8.79
CA HIS A 88 16.43 9.63 -9.81
C HIS A 88 15.17 10.40 -9.40
N PHE A 89 14.12 9.69 -8.95
CA PHE A 89 12.84 10.33 -8.63
C PHE A 89 12.77 10.90 -7.21
N LEU A 90 13.61 10.41 -6.29
CA LEU A 90 13.72 10.84 -4.90
C LEU A 90 15.19 11.22 -4.60
N PRO A 91 15.66 12.37 -5.11
CA PRO A 91 17.07 12.78 -4.97
C PRO A 91 17.49 13.04 -3.52
N VAL A 92 16.55 13.19 -2.58
CA VAL A 92 16.84 13.22 -1.14
C VAL A 92 17.49 11.93 -0.64
N LEU A 93 17.25 10.80 -1.31
CA LEU A 93 17.87 9.50 -1.02
C LEU A 93 19.07 9.18 -1.92
N LYS A 94 19.58 10.15 -2.69
CA LYS A 94 20.61 9.90 -3.73
C LYS A 94 21.90 9.27 -3.19
N ASP A 95 22.28 9.57 -1.95
CA ASP A 95 23.52 9.13 -1.32
C ASP A 95 23.28 7.98 -0.31
N MET A 96 22.02 7.51 -0.17
CA MET A 96 21.68 6.39 0.72
C MET A 96 22.31 5.08 0.20
N PRO A 97 23.04 4.29 1.01
CA PRO A 97 23.62 3.03 0.53
C PRO A 97 22.58 2.07 -0.03
N LYS A 98 22.96 1.25 -1.01
CA LYS A 98 22.05 0.33 -1.73
C LYS A 98 21.37 -0.67 -0.77
N GLU A 99 22.02 -0.99 0.33
CA GLU A 99 21.54 -1.89 1.38
C GLU A 99 20.24 -1.38 1.99
N TYR A 100 20.09 -0.05 2.09
CA TYR A 100 18.96 0.62 2.75
C TYR A 100 18.05 1.40 1.80
N ILE A 101 18.37 1.48 0.49
CA ILE A 101 17.65 2.36 -0.44
C ILE A 101 16.14 2.08 -0.56
N TYR A 102 15.73 0.83 -0.32
CA TYR A 102 14.32 0.39 -0.32
C TYR A 102 13.66 0.41 1.07
N GLU A 103 14.46 0.63 2.11
CA GLU A 103 14.03 0.57 3.51
C GLU A 103 14.86 1.55 4.37
N PRO A 104 14.90 2.85 4.03
CA PRO A 104 15.87 3.76 4.63
C PRO A 104 15.68 3.96 6.15
N TRP A 105 14.51 3.60 6.69
CA TRP A 105 14.24 3.59 8.12
C TRP A 105 15.02 2.52 8.90
N SER A 106 15.53 1.47 8.23
CA SER A 106 16.38 0.45 8.86
C SER A 106 17.86 0.84 8.85
N ALA A 107 18.24 1.93 8.17
CA ALA A 107 19.60 2.44 8.19
C ALA A 107 19.98 2.97 9.59
N PRO A 108 21.16 2.63 10.14
CA PRO A 108 21.67 3.26 11.35
C PRO A 108 21.73 4.79 11.24
N LEU A 109 21.55 5.50 12.35
CA LEU A 109 21.56 6.98 12.34
C LEU A 109 22.88 7.55 11.78
N SER A 110 24.01 6.89 12.02
CA SER A 110 25.30 7.25 11.43
C SER A 110 25.28 7.21 9.90
N VAL A 111 24.69 6.15 9.31
CA VAL A 111 24.51 6.00 7.87
C VAL A 111 23.58 7.07 7.31
N GLN A 112 22.45 7.34 7.97
CA GLN A 112 21.52 8.40 7.57
C GLN A 112 22.20 9.78 7.57
N THR A 113 23.02 10.05 8.60
CA THR A 113 23.77 11.30 8.72
C THR A 113 24.80 11.43 7.59
N GLN A 114 25.56 10.37 7.31
CA GLN A 114 26.54 10.33 6.22
C GLN A 114 25.88 10.50 4.84
N ALA A 115 24.72 9.89 4.63
CA ALA A 115 23.90 10.01 3.43
C ALA A 115 23.12 11.35 3.34
N LYS A 116 23.24 12.22 4.36
CA LYS A 116 22.56 13.52 4.44
C LYS A 116 21.03 13.42 4.30
N CYS A 117 20.44 12.36 4.84
CA CYS A 117 19.00 12.13 4.81
C CYS A 117 18.56 11.44 6.11
N ILE A 118 18.06 12.22 7.05
CA ILE A 118 17.53 11.76 8.33
C ILE A 118 16.05 11.37 8.17
N ILE A 119 15.73 10.12 8.49
CA ILE A 119 14.36 9.60 8.37
C ILE A 119 13.48 10.12 9.51
N GLY A 120 12.35 10.72 9.13
CA GLY A 120 11.46 11.49 10.00
C GLY A 120 11.68 13.00 9.92
N LYS A 121 12.75 13.46 9.28
CA LYS A 121 13.04 14.88 9.05
C LYS A 121 13.09 15.21 7.56
N ASP A 122 14.03 14.61 6.84
CA ASP A 122 14.29 14.90 5.42
C ASP A 122 13.46 13.97 4.50
N TYR A 123 13.21 12.74 4.95
CA TYR A 123 12.34 11.78 4.29
C TYR A 123 11.44 11.09 5.33
N PRO A 124 10.14 10.84 5.06
CA PRO A 124 9.22 10.33 6.07
C PRO A 124 9.54 8.89 6.50
N LYS A 125 9.11 8.54 7.72
CA LYS A 125 9.02 7.15 8.18
C LYS A 125 7.89 6.43 7.43
N PRO A 126 7.92 5.08 7.34
CA PRO A 126 6.80 4.31 6.81
C PRO A 126 5.49 4.68 7.49
N VAL A 127 4.44 4.94 6.70
CA VAL A 127 3.10 5.24 7.21
C VAL A 127 2.42 4.01 7.83
N VAL A 128 2.83 2.81 7.42
CA VAL A 128 2.37 1.52 7.93
C VAL A 128 3.50 0.50 7.90
N SER A 129 3.41 -0.54 8.74
CA SER A 129 4.25 -1.74 8.61
C SER A 129 3.60 -2.70 7.60
N HIS A 130 4.30 -3.00 6.51
CA HIS A 130 3.78 -3.86 5.43
C HIS A 130 3.31 -5.23 5.93
N ASP A 131 4.06 -5.86 6.84
CA ASP A 131 3.75 -7.20 7.32
C ASP A 131 2.42 -7.24 8.10
N THR A 132 2.18 -6.23 8.93
CA THR A 132 0.94 -6.13 9.69
C THR A 132 -0.22 -5.66 8.80
N ALA A 133 0.03 -4.64 7.97
CA ALA A 133 -0.96 -4.02 7.10
C ALA A 133 -1.50 -5.01 6.06
N SER A 134 -0.61 -5.75 5.40
CA SER A 134 -0.99 -6.74 4.39
C SER A 134 -1.74 -7.93 4.98
N LYS A 135 -1.39 -8.36 6.20
CA LYS A 135 -2.14 -9.39 6.93
C LYS A 135 -3.56 -8.92 7.23
N GLU A 136 -3.71 -7.70 7.72
CA GLU A 136 -5.03 -7.14 8.02
C GLU A 136 -5.88 -6.95 6.76
N CYS A 137 -5.30 -6.44 5.67
CA CYS A 137 -6.00 -6.32 4.38
C CYS A 137 -6.48 -7.68 3.86
N LYS A 138 -5.64 -8.73 3.95
CA LYS A 138 -6.03 -10.10 3.57
C LYS A 138 -7.18 -10.62 4.42
N ARG A 139 -7.17 -10.36 5.72
CA ARG A 139 -8.26 -10.77 6.63
C ARG A 139 -9.57 -10.09 6.23
N LYS A 140 -9.57 -8.76 6.09
CA LYS A 140 -10.76 -7.99 5.71
C LYS A 140 -11.31 -8.42 4.35
N LEU A 141 -10.44 -8.68 3.36
CA LEU A 141 -10.87 -9.18 2.06
C LEU A 141 -11.47 -10.57 2.14
N ALA A 142 -10.87 -11.50 2.90
CA ALA A 142 -11.44 -12.82 3.07
C ALA A 142 -12.90 -12.74 3.59
N GLU A 143 -13.14 -11.93 4.60
CA GLU A 143 -14.50 -11.75 5.14
C GLU A 143 -15.46 -11.02 4.19
N ALA A 144 -14.97 -10.02 3.45
CA ALA A 144 -15.77 -9.34 2.43
C ALA A 144 -16.14 -10.28 1.26
N TYR A 145 -15.25 -11.18 0.87
CA TYR A 145 -15.50 -12.20 -0.14
C TYR A 145 -16.48 -13.26 0.36
N GLU A 146 -16.35 -13.72 1.61
CA GLU A 146 -17.30 -14.66 2.20
C GLU A 146 -18.71 -14.06 2.32
N LEU A 147 -18.83 -12.77 2.67
CA LEU A 147 -20.12 -12.06 2.65
C LEU A 147 -20.72 -12.02 1.23
N ASN A 148 -19.90 -11.63 0.24
CA ASN A 148 -20.32 -11.61 -1.17
C ASN A 148 -20.79 -13.00 -1.63
N LYS A 149 -20.05 -14.04 -1.29
CA LYS A 149 -20.39 -15.43 -1.61
C LYS A 149 -21.70 -15.86 -0.95
N LYS A 150 -21.87 -15.57 0.34
CA LYS A 150 -23.08 -15.92 1.11
C LYS A 150 -24.35 -15.29 0.54
N LEU A 151 -24.24 -14.08 -0.01
CA LEU A 151 -25.35 -13.33 -0.59
C LEU A 151 -25.42 -13.46 -2.13
N ASN A 152 -24.72 -14.43 -2.73
CA ASN A 152 -24.68 -14.66 -4.18
C ASN A 152 -24.37 -13.39 -4.99
N GLY A 153 -23.47 -12.54 -4.48
CA GLY A 153 -23.08 -11.26 -5.09
C GLY A 153 -24.05 -10.10 -4.86
N LEU A 154 -25.19 -10.33 -4.18
CA LEU A 154 -26.22 -9.32 -3.92
C LEU A 154 -26.07 -8.73 -2.51
N VAL A 155 -24.92 -8.10 -2.25
CA VAL A 155 -24.65 -7.47 -0.94
C VAL A 155 -25.34 -6.11 -0.86
N SER A 156 -26.19 -5.90 0.16
CA SER A 156 -26.86 -4.62 0.38
C SER A 156 -25.97 -3.60 1.12
N ASP A 157 -26.36 -2.33 1.07
CA ASP A 157 -25.72 -1.27 1.86
C ASP A 157 -25.75 -1.54 3.36
N GLU A 158 -26.82 -2.17 3.86
CA GLU A 158 -26.94 -2.53 5.27
C GLU A 158 -25.93 -3.63 5.65
N ASP A 159 -25.77 -4.63 4.79
CA ASP A 159 -24.78 -5.71 4.99
C ASP A 159 -23.36 -5.16 5.00
N LEU A 160 -23.03 -4.24 4.09
CA LEU A 160 -21.73 -3.56 4.05
C LEU A 160 -21.48 -2.72 5.31
N ARG A 161 -22.49 -2.00 5.81
CA ARG A 161 -22.38 -1.23 7.06
C ARG A 161 -22.13 -2.14 8.26
N LYS A 162 -22.83 -3.28 8.33
CA LYS A 162 -22.64 -4.29 9.38
C LYS A 162 -21.21 -4.85 9.34
N LEU A 163 -20.71 -5.22 8.16
CA LEU A 163 -19.34 -5.71 8.01
C LEU A 163 -18.29 -4.65 8.39
N ARG A 164 -18.50 -3.39 7.99
CA ARG A 164 -17.60 -2.29 8.36
C ARG A 164 -17.55 -2.09 9.87
N ARG A 165 -18.71 -2.06 10.53
CA ARG A 165 -18.80 -1.97 12.00
C ARG A 165 -18.07 -3.10 12.68
N LYS A 166 -18.23 -4.33 12.21
CA LYS A 166 -17.48 -5.49 12.71
C LYS A 166 -15.97 -5.25 12.65
N PHE A 167 -15.45 -4.75 11.54
CA PHE A 167 -14.01 -4.45 11.43
C PHE A 167 -13.53 -3.36 12.39
N GLU A 168 -14.36 -2.34 12.65
CA GLU A 168 -14.05 -1.28 13.61
C GLU A 168 -14.04 -1.81 15.05
N GLU A 169 -15.00 -2.67 15.38
CA GLU A 169 -15.09 -3.36 16.68
C GLU A 169 -13.86 -4.27 16.91
N ASP A 170 -13.52 -5.15 15.95
CA ASP A 170 -12.33 -6.03 15.98
C ASP A 170 -11.04 -5.22 16.24
N GLN A 171 -10.85 -4.11 15.52
CA GLN A 171 -9.66 -3.27 15.66
C GLN A 171 -9.59 -2.59 17.03
N SER A 172 -10.74 -2.18 17.58
CA SER A 172 -10.81 -1.56 18.90
C SER A 172 -10.41 -2.54 20.01
N GLU A 173 -10.81 -3.81 19.90
CA GLU A 173 -10.47 -4.86 20.86
C GLU A 173 -8.99 -5.23 20.82
N GLU A 174 -8.42 -5.37 19.61
CA GLU A 174 -6.99 -5.66 19.46
C GLU A 174 -6.13 -4.52 20.04
N SER A 175 -6.56 -3.28 19.85
CA SER A 175 -5.91 -2.08 20.40
C SER A 175 -5.93 -2.08 21.94
N LYS A 176 -7.08 -2.43 22.55
CA LYS A 176 -7.23 -2.55 24.00
C LYS A 176 -6.34 -3.67 24.56
N SER A 177 -6.31 -4.83 23.91
CA SER A 177 -5.47 -5.97 24.31
C SER A 177 -3.98 -5.63 24.28
N LYS A 178 -3.50 -4.96 23.22
CA LYS A 178 -2.10 -4.48 23.13
C LYS A 178 -1.74 -3.50 24.25
N ARG A 179 -2.63 -2.55 24.56
CA ARG A 179 -2.42 -1.61 25.67
C ARG A 179 -2.38 -2.30 27.04
N GLN A 180 -3.21 -3.30 27.27
CA GLN A 180 -3.19 -4.07 28.52
C GLN A 180 -1.91 -4.89 28.68
N LYS A 181 -1.43 -5.54 27.60
CA LYS A 181 -0.16 -6.28 27.62
C LYS A 181 1.04 -5.37 27.87
N GLN A 182 1.07 -4.18 27.29
CA GLN A 182 2.16 -3.21 27.53
C GLN A 182 2.23 -2.78 29.01
N LYS A 183 1.07 -2.55 29.64
CA LYS A 183 0.98 -2.19 31.08
C LYS A 183 1.35 -3.32 32.06
N LEU A 184 1.45 -4.57 31.61
CA LEU A 184 1.85 -5.72 32.42
C LEU A 184 3.36 -6.00 32.33
N ILE A 185 4.07 -5.29 31.46
CA ILE A 185 5.51 -5.47 31.18
C ILE A 185 6.33 -4.28 31.74
N ASP A 186 5.67 -3.16 32.10
CA ASP A 186 6.21 -2.04 32.85
C ASP A 186 5.94 -2.20 34.36
#